data_AF-A0A0D0APS5-F1
#
_entry.id   AF-A0A0D0APS5-F1
#
_cell.length_a   1.000
_cell.length_b   1.000
_cell.length_c   1.000
_cell.angle_alpha   90.00
_cell.angle_beta   90.00
_cell.angle_gamma   90.00
#
_symmetry.space_group_name_H-M   'P 1'
#
loop_
_entity.id
_entity.type
_entity.pdbx_description
1 polymer ?
#
loop_
_entity_poly.entity_id
_entity_poly.type
_entity_poly.pdbx_seq_one_letter_code
_entity_poly.pdbx_strand_id
1 'polypeptide(L)'
;QSSENPELRRTLMYALVALANAPLHAHFVFDEVDRPSILTVPPWIVGCLQELLPIFGFTWSMANHEAERELASLSKANKIWAALTEDSSTFTFGAKRVIR
;
A
#
# COMPACT_ATOMS: atom_id res chain seq x y z
N GLN A 1 0.10 16.71 21.61
CA GLN A 1 -0.19 17.55 20.43
C GLN A 1 1.07 17.59 19.57
N SER A 2 0.91 17.34 18.27
CA SER A 2 1.90 17.23 17.18
C SER A 2 3.03 16.20 17.32
N SER A 3 2.72 14.96 16.98
CA SER A 3 3.70 13.99 16.44
C SER A 3 3.50 13.77 14.94
N GLU A 4 2.97 14.76 14.22
CA GLU A 4 2.94 14.76 12.76
C GLU A 4 4.28 15.28 12.26
N ASN A 5 5.06 14.43 11.61
CA ASN A 5 6.28 14.84 10.92
C ASN A 5 5.89 15.54 9.60
N PRO A 6 6.07 16.87 9.46
CA PRO A 6 5.64 17.60 8.27
C PRO A 6 6.37 17.15 7.00
N GLU A 7 7.62 16.69 7.12
CA GLU A 7 8.40 16.17 5.99
C GLU A 7 7.81 14.85 5.47
N LEU A 8 7.30 14.00 6.37
CA LEU A 8 6.67 12.75 5.99
C LEU A 8 5.35 12.98 5.25
N ARG A 9 4.53 13.93 5.74
CA ARG A 9 3.30 14.36 5.06
C ARG A 9 3.61 14.93 3.68
N ARG A 10 4.64 15.77 3.57
CA ARG A 10 5.08 16.37 2.30
C ARG A 10 5.56 15.30 1.30
N THR A 11 6.38 14.37 1.77
CA THR A 11 6.88 13.25 0.96
C THR A 11 5.74 12.38 0.44
N LEU A 12 4.77 12.06 1.30
CA LEU A 12 3.59 11.28 0.94
C LEU A 12 2.75 11.98 -0.14
N MET A 13 2.53 13.29 0.01
CA MET A 13 1.80 14.09 -0.99
C MET A 13 2.49 14.07 -2.35
N TYR A 14 3.81 14.29 -2.39
CA TYR A 14 4.54 14.23 -3.65
C TYR A 14 4.51 12.84 -4.28
N ALA A 15 4.61 11.77 -3.48
CA ALA A 15 4.50 10.40 -3.97
C ALA A 15 3.11 10.12 -4.57
N LEU A 16 2.03 10.54 -3.92
CA LEU A 16 0.66 10.40 -4.43
C LEU A 16 0.44 11.19 -5.73
N VAL A 17 0.96 12.42 -5.81
CA VAL A 17 0.90 13.23 -7.04
C VAL A 17 1.70 12.56 -8.16
N ALA A 18 2.88 12.02 -7.88
CA ALA A 18 3.68 11.31 -8.87
C ALA A 18 2.94 10.06 -9.39
N LEU A 19 2.32 9.28 -8.50
CA LEU A 19 1.51 8.11 -8.86
C LEU A 19 0.28 8.49 -9.68
N ALA A 20 -0.39 9.59 -9.33
CA ALA A 20 -1.58 10.05 -10.05
C ALA A 20 -1.27 10.54 -11.46
N ASN A 21 -0.04 11.01 -11.69
CA ASN A 21 0.45 11.40 -13.03
C ASN A 21 1.01 10.20 -13.82
N ALA A 22 1.19 9.04 -13.20
CA ALA A 22 1.63 7.83 -13.90
C ALA A 22 0.44 7.15 -14.60
N PRO A 23 0.65 6.49 -15.75
CA PRO A 23 -0.40 5.79 -16.49
C PRO A 23 -0.72 4.42 -15.85
N LEU A 24 -1.08 4.42 -14.56
CA LEU A 24 -1.42 3.21 -13.80
C LEU A 24 -2.62 3.45 -12.89
N HIS A 25 -3.33 2.38 -12.56
CA HIS A 25 -4.29 2.37 -11.47
C HIS A 25 -3.69 1.62 -10.28
N ALA A 26 -3.44 2.35 -9.19
CA ALA A 26 -2.92 1.76 -7.97
C ALA A 26 -4.07 1.30 -7.06
N HIS A 27 -3.91 0.10 -6.49
CA HIS A 27 -4.71 -0.41 -5.38
C HIS A 27 -3.79 -0.63 -4.19
N PHE A 28 -4.11 0.00 -3.06
CA PHE A 28 -3.32 -0.09 -1.84
C PHE A 28 -3.90 -1.15 -0.91
N VAL A 29 -3.04 -2.00 -0.37
CA VAL A 29 -3.45 -3.03 0.61
C VAL A 29 -2.76 -2.70 1.92
N PHE A 30 -3.55 -2.55 2.98
CA PHE A 30 -3.04 -2.32 4.33
C PHE A 30 -3.16 -3.61 5.15
N ASP A 31 -2.17 -3.84 6.02
CA ASP A 31 -2.25 -4.90 7.01
C ASP A 31 -3.31 -4.61 8.07
N GLU A 32 -3.88 -5.66 8.64
CA GLU A 32 -4.70 -5.55 9.83
C GLU A 32 -3.85 -5.04 11.01
N VAL A 33 -4.45 -4.16 11.82
CA VAL A 33 -3.78 -3.41 12.90
C VAL A 33 -3.13 -4.31 13.96
N ASP A 34 -3.53 -5.58 14.04
CA ASP A 34 -3.12 -6.50 15.12
C ASP A 34 -1.78 -7.22 14.86
N ARG A 35 -1.07 -6.89 13.78
CA ARG A 35 0.22 -7.52 13.48
C ARG A 35 1.41 -6.63 13.83
N PRO A 36 2.38 -7.12 14.64
CA PRO A 36 3.63 -6.41 14.86
C PRO A 36 4.49 -6.51 13.59
N SER A 37 4.37 -5.53 12.69
CA SER A 37 5.29 -5.38 11.56
C SER A 37 6.60 -4.73 12.02
N ILE A 38 7.73 -5.20 11.46
CA ILE A 38 9.09 -4.69 11.75
C ILE A 38 9.23 -3.22 11.32
N LEU A 39 8.44 -2.79 10.33
CA LEU A 39 8.29 -1.40 9.90
C LEU A 39 6.92 -0.91 10.33
N THR A 40 6.83 -0.37 11.54
CA THR A 40 5.58 0.19 12.06
C THR A 40 5.33 1.54 11.37
N VAL A 41 4.53 1.53 10.30
CA VAL A 41 3.95 2.77 9.78
C VAL A 41 3.06 3.34 10.88
N PRO A 42 3.26 4.60 11.31
CA PRO A 42 2.44 5.21 12.34
C PRO A 42 0.94 5.08 12.01
N PRO A 43 0.08 4.64 12.96
CA PRO A 43 -1.35 4.41 12.69
C PRO A 43 -2.08 5.62 12.10
N TRP A 44 -1.65 6.84 12.45
CA TRP A 44 -2.23 8.07 11.91
C TRP A 44 -1.99 8.22 10.39
N ILE A 45 -0.89 7.70 9.86
CA ILE A 45 -0.58 7.76 8.43
C ILE A 45 -1.52 6.84 7.65
N VAL A 46 -1.83 5.66 8.19
CA VAL A 46 -2.78 4.73 7.58
C VAL A 46 -4.14 5.39 7.47
N GLY A 47 -4.62 6.02 8.55
CA GLY A 47 -5.87 6.78 8.53
C GLY A 47 -5.87 7.93 7.50
N CYS A 48 -4.80 8.74 7.48
CA CYS A 48 -4.66 9.80 6.49
C CYS A 48 -4.67 9.26 5.05
N LEU A 49 -3.96 8.16 4.78
CA LEU A 49 -3.95 7.54 3.45
C LEU A 49 -5.31 7.01 3.05
N GLN A 50 -6.04 6.36 3.95
CA GLN A 50 -7.38 5.86 3.68
C GLN A 50 -8.36 6.97 3.25
N GLU A 51 -8.20 8.19 3.80
CA GLU A 51 -8.98 9.36 3.40
C GLU A 51 -8.49 9.99 2.08
N LEU A 52 -7.17 10.01 1.86
CA LEU A 52 -6.56 10.68 0.70
C LEU A 52 -6.65 9.85 -0.58
N LEU A 53 -6.43 8.54 -0.50
CA LEU A 53 -6.37 7.66 -1.67
C LEU A 53 -7.62 7.76 -2.56
N PRO A 54 -8.85 7.74 -2.02
CA PRO A 54 -10.07 7.94 -2.83
C PRO A 54 -10.13 9.30 -3.53
N ILE A 55 -9.59 10.36 -2.91
CA ILE A 55 -9.56 11.72 -3.49
C ILE A 55 -8.65 11.76 -4.72
N PHE A 56 -7.54 11.01 -4.70
CA PHE A 56 -6.65 10.85 -5.85
C PHE A 56 -7.17 9.83 -6.89
N GLY A 57 -8.34 9.23 -6.67
CA GLY A 57 -8.92 8.22 -7.56
C GLY A 57 -8.34 6.81 -7.37
N PHE A 58 -7.57 6.59 -6.31
CA PHE A 58 -7.05 5.27 -5.95
C PHE A 58 -8.05 4.50 -5.09
N THR A 59 -7.89 3.18 -5.09
CA THR A 59 -8.67 2.29 -4.24
C THR A 59 -7.79 1.66 -3.17
N TRP A 60 -8.39 1.26 -2.06
CA TRP A 60 -7.68 0.55 -1.00
C TRP A 60 -8.54 -0.53 -0.36
N SER A 61 -7.88 -1.48 0.29
CA SER A 61 -8.52 -2.53 1.09
C SER A 61 -7.66 -2.92 2.30
N MET A 62 -8.30 -3.53 3.29
CA MET A 62 -7.59 -4.18 4.40
C MET A 62 -7.37 -5.65 4.03
N ALA A 63 -6.14 -6.14 4.21
CA ALA A 63 -5.85 -7.56 4.09
C ALA A 63 -6.48 -8.31 5.28
N ASN A 64 -7.03 -9.49 5.02
CA ASN A 64 -7.53 -10.38 6.08
C ASN A 64 -6.39 -11.00 6.93
N HIS A 65 -5.15 -10.92 6.46
CA HIS A 65 -3.98 -11.50 7.14
C HIS A 65 -2.74 -10.63 6.93
N GLU A 66 -2.18 -10.66 5.72
CA GLU A 66 -0.90 -10.03 5.37
C GLU A 66 -1.04 -9.39 4.00
N ALA A 67 -0.63 -8.14 3.87
CA ALA A 67 -0.75 -7.36 2.65
C ALA A 67 -0.07 -8.09 1.47
N GLU A 68 1.08 -8.72 1.70
CA GLU A 68 1.79 -9.52 0.70
C GLU A 68 0.98 -10.74 0.23
N ARG A 69 0.23 -11.38 1.13
CA ARG A 69 -0.65 -12.51 0.78
C ARG A 69 -1.83 -12.06 -0.06
N GLU A 70 -2.44 -10.94 0.31
CA GLU A 70 -3.55 -10.38 -0.44
C GLU A 70 -3.08 -9.90 -1.82
N LEU A 71 -1.93 -9.22 -1.91
CA LEU A 71 -1.30 -8.85 -3.18
C LEU A 71 -1.02 -10.08 -4.06
N ALA A 72 -0.49 -11.16 -3.48
CA ALA A 72 -0.28 -12.40 -4.21
C ALA A 72 -1.60 -13.03 -4.69
N SER A 73 -2.65 -13.00 -3.87
CA SER A 73 -4.00 -13.45 -4.23
C SER A 73 -4.57 -12.65 -5.41
N LEU A 74 -4.48 -11.32 -5.35
CA LEU A 74 -4.89 -10.42 -6.43
C LEU A 74 -4.08 -10.67 -7.72
N SER A 75 -2.79 -10.93 -7.60
CA SER A 75 -1.92 -11.27 -8.74
C SER A 75 -2.31 -12.62 -9.36
N LYS A 76 -2.60 -13.64 -8.55
CA LYS A 76 -3.07 -14.97 -9.01
C LYS A 76 -4.41 -14.87 -9.73
N ALA A 77 -5.33 -14.09 -9.18
CA ALA A 77 -6.65 -13.83 -9.76
C ALA A 77 -6.60 -12.92 -11.01
N ASN A 78 -5.41 -12.46 -11.43
CA ASN A 78 -5.18 -11.50 -12.51
C ASN A 78 -5.96 -10.18 -12.33
N LYS A 79 -6.25 -9.79 -11.07
CA LYS A 79 -6.86 -8.50 -10.74
C LYS A 79 -5.86 -7.35 -10.80
N ILE A 80 -4.59 -7.65 -10.51
CA ILE A 80 -3.47 -6.71 -10.66
C ILE A 80 -2.45 -7.27 -11.64
N TRP A 81 -1.79 -6.37 -12.38
CA TRP A 81 -0.74 -6.75 -13.31
C TRP A 81 0.58 -7.07 -12.61
N ALA A 82 0.93 -6.28 -11.59
CA ALA A 82 2.10 -6.48 -10.72
C ALA A 82 1.81 -5.98 -9.30
N ALA A 83 2.53 -6.54 -8.32
CA ALA A 83 2.55 -6.06 -6.94
C ALA A 83 3.81 -5.21 -6.71
N LEU A 84 3.65 -4.00 -6.14
CA LEU A 84 4.77 -3.17 -5.70
C LEU A 84 4.95 -3.38 -4.20
N THR A 85 6.08 -3.94 -3.78
CA THR A 85 6.34 -4.23 -2.36
C THR A 85 7.83 -4.44 -2.11
N GLU A 86 8.30 -3.96 -0.96
CA GLU A 86 9.65 -4.20 -0.49
C GLU A 86 9.84 -5.63 0.05
N ASP A 87 8.79 -6.43 0.19
CA ASP A 87 8.91 -7.82 0.64
C ASP A 87 8.83 -8.82 -0.52
N SER A 88 9.88 -9.64 -0.61
CA SER A 88 9.97 -10.76 -1.55
C SER A 88 9.02 -11.91 -1.21
N SER A 89 8.47 -11.97 0.01
CA SER A 89 7.53 -13.00 0.46
C SER A 89 6.29 -13.11 -0.45
N THR A 90 5.89 -12.02 -1.08
CA THR A 90 4.83 -11.95 -2.10
C THR A 90 5.02 -12.97 -3.23
N PHE A 91 6.27 -13.29 -3.63
CA PHE A 91 6.54 -14.36 -4.58
C PHE A 91 6.28 -15.74 -4.02
N THR A 92 6.64 -16.00 -2.75
CA THR A 92 6.39 -17.29 -2.11
C THR A 92 4.90 -17.56 -1.95
N PHE A 93 4.10 -16.50 -1.77
CA PHE A 93 2.63 -16.59 -1.80
C PHE A 93 2.07 -16.75 -3.22
N GLY A 94 2.90 -16.64 -4.25
CA GLY A 94 2.61 -16.97 -5.64
C GLY A 94 2.17 -15.80 -6.52
N ALA A 95 2.63 -14.58 -6.21
CA ALA A 95 2.56 -13.47 -7.15
C ALA A 95 3.39 -13.75 -8.41
N LYS A 96 2.87 -13.32 -9.57
CA LYS A 96 3.54 -13.56 -10.87
C LYS A 96 4.57 -12.48 -11.21
N ARG A 97 4.35 -11.25 -10.73
CA ARG A 97 5.15 -10.07 -11.03
C ARG A 97 5.23 -9.19 -9.78
N VAL A 98 6.45 -8.91 -9.33
CA VAL A 98 6.73 -8.03 -8.20
C VAL A 98 7.72 -6.95 -8.63
N ILE A 99 7.45 -5.72 -8.23
CA ILE A 99 8.30 -4.54 -8.44
C ILE A 99 8.81 -4.10 -7.06
N ARG A 100 10.08 -3.69 -6.98
CA ARG A 100 10.74 -3.19 -5.78
C ARG A 100 11.33 -1.81 -6.07
#